data_AF-A0A2H3BKV4-F1
#
_entry.id   AF-A0A2H3BKV4-F1
#
_cell.length_a   1.000
_cell.length_b   1.000
_cell.length_c   1.000
_cell.angle_alpha   90.00
_cell.angle_beta   90.00
_cell.angle_gamma   90.00
#
_symmetry.space_group_name_H-M   'P 1'
#
loop_
_entity.id
_entity.type
_entity.pdbx_description
1 polymer ?
#
loop_
_entity_poly.entity_id
_entity_poly.type
_entity_poly.pdbx_seq_one_letter_code
_entity_poly.pdbx_strand_id
1 'polypeptide(L)' 'KRRQTSLLIQLRTGHIPLNAYLHRFKKADFPYCESCYAKGVEVKETVHHFIFECPKHQSIRVGMRNEMGR' A
#
# COMPACT_ATOMS: atom_id res chain seq x y z
N LYS A 1 18.81 -9.05 7.86
CA LYS A 1 18.05 -10.15 7.20
C LYS A 1 16.64 -10.37 7.79
N ARG A 2 16.46 -10.69 9.10
CA ARG A 2 15.13 -11.00 9.68
C ARG A 2 14.05 -9.92 9.50
N ARG A 3 14.39 -8.63 9.61
CA ARG A 3 13.44 -7.51 9.47
C ARG A 3 12.78 -7.45 8.08
N GLN A 4 13.53 -7.68 7.01
CA GLN A 4 12.96 -7.68 5.66
C GLN A 4 12.07 -8.89 5.40
N THR A 5 12.43 -10.06 5.94
CA THR A 5 11.57 -11.25 5.88
C THR A 5 10.23 -10.99 6.58
N SER A 6 10.25 -10.39 7.78
CA SER A 6 9.02 -10.05 8.51
C SER A 6 8.14 -9.07 7.72
N LEU A 7 8.72 -8.03 7.11
CA LEU A 7 7.99 -7.09 6.25
C LEU A 7 7.37 -7.79 5.03
N LEU A 8 8.11 -8.69 4.37
CA LEU A 8 7.58 -9.45 3.24
C LEU A 8 6.40 -10.35 3.63
N ILE A 9 6.49 -11.00 4.80
CA ILE A 9 5.39 -11.82 5.33
C ILE A 9 4.17 -10.95 5.63
N GLN A 10 4.35 -9.81 6.30
CA GLN A 10 3.28 -8.86 6.59
C GLN A 10 2.62 -8.33 5.31
N LEU A 11 3.41 -7.99 4.29
CA LEU A 11 2.90 -7.58 2.98
C LEU A 11 2.08 -8.68 2.30
N ARG A 12 2.60 -9.91 2.26
CA ARG A 12 1.90 -11.05 1.63
C ARG A 12 0.61 -11.43 2.35
N THR A 13 0.57 -11.29 3.67
CA THR A 13 -0.60 -11.62 4.49
C THR A 13 -1.56 -10.45 4.68
N GLY A 14 -1.19 -9.24 4.25
CA GLY A 14 -1.97 -8.03 4.50
C GLY A 14 -1.89 -7.52 5.94
N HIS A 15 -1.04 -8.10 6.80
CA HIS A 15 -0.82 -7.71 8.19
C HIS A 15 0.17 -6.55 8.33
N ILE A 16 -0.05 -5.48 7.58
CA ILE A 16 0.79 -4.29 7.56
C ILE A 16 -0.08 -3.07 7.95
N PRO A 17 0.46 -2.05 8.66
CA PRO A 17 -0.34 -0.91 9.14
C PRO A 17 -0.73 0.08 8.01
N LEU A 18 -1.49 -0.40 7.02
CA LEU A 18 -2.21 0.44 6.06
C LEU A 18 -3.62 0.73 6.58
N ASN A 19 -4.22 1.82 6.14
CA ASN A 19 -5.49 2.32 6.68
C ASN A 19 -6.61 1.26 6.66
N ALA A 20 -6.71 0.47 5.57
CA ALA A 20 -7.75 -0.57 5.48
C ALA A 20 -7.54 -1.73 6.47
N TYR A 21 -6.30 -2.01 6.89
CA TYR A 21 -6.00 -3.01 7.93
C TYR A 21 -6.25 -2.42 9.33
N LEU A 22 -5.72 -1.23 9.59
CA LEU A 22 -5.85 -0.56 10.89
C LEU A 22 -7.30 -0.25 11.26
N HIS A 23 -8.13 0.12 10.28
CA HIS A 23 -9.55 0.40 10.50
C HIS A 23 -10.31 -0.83 11.03
N ARG A 24 -9.91 -2.06 10.68
CA ARG A 24 -10.52 -3.30 11.21
C ARG A 24 -10.39 -3.42 12.72
N PHE A 25 -9.31 -2.85 13.27
CA PHE A 25 -9.01 -2.83 14.70
C PHE A 25 -9.35 -1.50 15.35
N LYS A 26 -10.08 -0.61 14.66
CA LYS A 26 -10.40 0.75 15.13
C LYS A 26 -9.15 1.56 15.52
N LYS A 27 -8.04 1.34 14.79
CA LYS A 27 -6.77 2.04 14.96
C LYS A 27 -6.53 3.13 13.91
N ALA A 28 -7.37 3.17 12.88
CA ALA A 28 -7.48 4.27 11.93
C ALA A 28 -8.97 4.57 11.76
N ASP A 29 -9.33 5.85 11.75
CA ASP A 29 -10.73 6.29 11.62
C ASP A 29 -11.25 6.19 10.19
N PHE A 30 -10.33 6.11 9.21
CA PHE A 30 -10.65 6.15 7.80
C PHE A 30 -9.96 5.01 7.05
N PRO A 31 -10.67 4.13 6.31
CA PRO A 31 -10.07 2.96 5.66
C PRO A 31 -9.51 3.25 4.26
N TYR A 32 -9.71 4.46 3.71
CA TYR A 32 -9.37 4.78 2.33
C TYR A 32 -7.96 5.37 2.19
N CYS A 33 -7.42 5.30 0.97
CA CYS A 33 -6.16 5.95 0.65
C CYS A 33 -6.37 7.45 0.54
N GLU A 34 -5.78 8.21 1.46
CA GLU A 34 -5.94 9.68 1.55
C GLU A 34 -5.57 10.39 0.25
N SER A 35 -4.50 9.94 -0.43
CA SER A 35 -4.03 10.55 -1.67
C SER A 35 -4.96 10.32 -2.87
N CYS A 36 -5.71 9.21 -2.87
CA CYS A 36 -6.73 8.94 -3.88
C CYS A 36 -8.05 9.63 -3.52
N TYR A 37 -8.40 9.63 -2.23
CA TYR A 37 -9.60 10.29 -1.74
C TYR A 37 -9.56 11.80 -1.99
N ALA A 38 -8.41 12.46 -1.78
CA ALA A 38 -8.20 13.87 -2.12
C ALA A 38 -8.42 14.19 -3.62
N LYS A 39 -8.40 13.17 -4.49
CA LYS A 39 -8.67 13.28 -5.93
C LYS A 39 -10.07 12.82 -6.32
N GLY A 40 -10.96 12.59 -5.34
CA GLY A 40 -12.33 12.13 -5.56
C GLY A 40 -12.44 10.62 -5.84
N VAL A 41 -11.40 9.83 -5.58
CA VAL A 41 -11.42 8.37 -5.81
C VAL A 41 -11.51 7.64 -4.48
N GLU A 42 -12.65 6.99 -4.24
CA GLU A 42 -12.87 6.16 -3.06
C GLU A 42 -12.29 4.76 -3.25
N VAL A 43 -11.06 4.56 -2.78
CA VAL A 43 -10.40 3.26 -2.79
C VAL A 43 -9.76 2.96 -1.44
N LYS A 44 -10.03 1.77 -0.90
CA LYS A 44 -9.45 1.31 0.37
C LYS A 44 -7.94 1.20 0.25
N GLU A 45 -7.21 1.64 1.28
CA GLU A 45 -5.75 1.51 1.29
C GLU A 45 -5.33 0.07 1.64
N THR A 46 -5.45 -0.82 0.66
CA THR A 46 -5.01 -2.22 0.76
C THR A 46 -3.57 -2.36 0.28
N VAL A 47 -2.92 -3.49 0.58
CA VAL A 47 -1.58 -3.79 0.05
C VAL A 47 -1.55 -3.76 -1.48
N HIS A 48 -2.57 -4.34 -2.12
CA HIS A 48 -2.66 -4.35 -3.58
C HIS A 48 -2.70 -2.94 -4.14
N HIS A 49 -3.59 -2.10 -3.60
CA HIS A 49 -3.70 -0.71 -4.00
C HIS A 49 -2.38 0.05 -3.76
N PHE A 50 -1.84 -0.03 -2.55
CA PHE A 50 -0.64 0.69 -2.15
C PHE A 50 0.56 0.36 -3.06
N ILE A 51 0.80 -0.92 -3.33
CA ILE A 51 1.95 -1.35 -4.13
C ILE A 51 1.70 -1.11 -5.62
N PHE A 52 0.57 -1.55 -6.17
CA PHE A 52 0.40 -1.72 -7.61
C PHE A 52 -0.41 -0.62 -8.31
N GLU A 53 -1.33 0.03 -7.61
CA GLU A 53 -2.33 0.89 -8.26
C GLU A 53 -2.17 2.37 -7.88
N CYS A 54 -1.84 2.65 -6.62
CA CYS A 54 -1.90 4.00 -6.06
C CYS A 54 -1.07 4.98 -6.91
N PRO A 55 -1.67 6.04 -7.48
CA PRO A 55 -0.98 6.99 -8.34
C PRO A 55 0.18 7.71 -7.63
N LYS A 56 0.08 7.88 -6.30
CA LYS A 56 1.16 8.46 -5.46
C LYS A 56 2.49 7.74 -5.65
N HIS A 57 2.45 6.42 -5.88
CA HIS A 57 3.63 5.57 -5.98
C HIS A 57 3.99 5.18 -7.42
N GLN A 58 3.35 5.81 -8.41
CA GLN A 58 3.57 5.48 -9.82
C GLN A 58 5.01 5.73 -10.27
N SER A 59 5.63 6.85 -9.89
CA SER A 59 7.02 7.15 -10.24
C SER A 59 7.99 6.09 -9.72
N ILE A 60 7.81 5.65 -8.47
CA ILE A 60 8.60 4.59 -7.84
C ILE A 60 8.42 3.28 -8.61
N ARG A 61 7.19 2.90 -8.94
CA ARG A 61 6.91 1.69 -9.73
C ARG A 61 7.56 1.72 -11.11
N VAL A 62 7.54 2.87 -11.78
CA VAL A 62 8.19 3.06 -13.09
C VAL A 62 9.70 2.90 -12.95
N GLY A 63 10.33 3.53 -11.95
CA GLY A 63 11.74 3.37 -11.65
C GLY A 63 12.12 1.90 -11.45
N MET A 64 11.40 1.20 -10.56
CA MET A 64 11.61 -0.23 -10.30
C MET A 64 11.47 -1.08 -11.57
N ARG A 65 10.47 -0.78 -12.42
CA ARG A 65 10.25 -1.53 -13.68
C ARG A 65 11.43 -1.34 -14.65
N ASN A 66 11.99 -0.14 -14.72
CA ASN A 66 13.12 0.17 -15.59
C ASN A 66 14.40 -0.50 -15.10
N GLU A 67 14.63 -0.55 -13.79
CA GLU A 67 15.78 -1.25 -13.19
C GLU A 67 15.70 -2.77 -13.38
N MET A 68 14.49 -3.33 -13.51
CA MET A 68 14.27 -4.76 -13.76
C MET A 68 14.52 -5.19 -15.21
N GLY A 69 15.00 -4.30 -16.10
CA GLY A 69 15.49 -4.65 -17.44
C GLY A 69 14.42 -5.26 -18.34
N ARG A 70 13.27 -4.60 -18.46
CA ARG A 70 12.22 -4.96 -19.42
C ARG A 70 12.43 -4.31 -20.79
#